data_AF-A0A4Q0IVN6-F1
#
_entry.id   AF-A0A4Q0IVN6-F1
#
_cell.length_a   1.000
_cell.length_b   1.000
_cell.length_c   1.000
_cell.angle_alpha   90.00
_cell.angle_beta   90.00
_cell.angle_gamma   90.00
#
_symmetry.space_group_name_H-M   'P 1'
#
loop_
_entity.id
_entity.type
_entity.pdbx_description
1 polymer ?
#
loop_
_entity_poly.entity_id
_entity_poly.type
_entity_poly.pdbx_seq_one_letter_code
_entity_poly.pdbx_strand_id
1 'polypeptide(L)'
;MAQRKYSKNAAESEKSLERYLCELTKAAGGLPLKYYNPNATGYPDRILLFPDGAVIWVEMKTAGQLPTSLQAERIRRLREDMGQTVYICDSRRKAEQIIDRWKNPRHPGGRGKKGGES
;
A
#
# COMPACT_ATOMS: atom_id res chain seq x y z
N MET A 1 27.07 -1.52 -25.31
CA MET A 1 25.66 -1.17 -24.99
C MET A 1 25.06 -2.33 -24.20
N ALA A 2 24.81 -2.17 -22.90
CA ALA A 2 24.27 -3.25 -22.07
C ALA A 2 22.80 -3.52 -22.44
N GLN A 3 22.50 -4.75 -22.84
CA GLN A 3 21.16 -5.19 -23.19
C GLN A 3 20.26 -5.15 -21.94
N ARG A 4 19.26 -4.27 -21.96
CA ARG A 4 18.26 -4.12 -20.89
C ARG A 4 17.45 -5.42 -20.80
N LYS A 5 17.73 -6.26 -19.79
CA LYS A 5 16.90 -7.43 -19.46
C LYS A 5 15.52 -6.94 -19.04
N TYR A 6 14.54 -6.95 -19.95
CA TYR A 6 13.14 -6.78 -19.58
C TYR A 6 12.72 -8.00 -18.72
N SER A 7 12.38 -7.76 -17.45
CA SER A 7 11.84 -8.79 -16.57
C SER A 7 10.46 -9.22 -17.06
N LYS A 8 10.21 -10.53 -17.13
CA LYS A 8 9.10 -11.16 -17.85
C LYS A 8 7.67 -10.72 -17.50
N ASN A 9 7.38 -9.99 -16.41
CA ASN A 9 5.99 -9.65 -16.03
C ASN A 9 5.83 -8.17 -15.63
N ALA A 10 5.58 -7.26 -16.57
CA ALA A 10 5.30 -5.85 -16.28
C ALA A 10 4.09 -5.63 -15.33
N ALA A 11 3.19 -6.63 -15.25
CA ALA A 11 2.05 -6.63 -14.34
C ALA A 11 2.42 -6.84 -12.86
N GLU A 12 3.61 -7.40 -12.58
CA GLU A 12 4.09 -7.78 -11.24
C GLU A 12 5.28 -6.94 -10.76
N SER A 13 5.61 -5.88 -11.49
CA SER A 13 6.58 -4.89 -11.05
C SER A 13 6.09 -4.18 -9.78
N GLU A 14 7.02 -3.74 -8.94
CA GLU A 14 6.70 -2.93 -7.76
C GLU A 14 5.82 -1.71 -8.12
N LYS A 15 6.15 -1.00 -9.20
CA LYS A 15 5.39 0.15 -9.70
C LYS A 15 3.95 -0.22 -10.13
N SER A 16 3.75 -1.37 -10.78
CA SER A 16 2.42 -1.80 -11.21
C SER A 16 1.57 -2.24 -10.02
N LEU A 17 2.17 -2.93 -9.05
CA LEU A 17 1.51 -3.32 -7.81
C LEU A 17 1.15 -2.11 -6.95
N GLU A 18 2.05 -1.13 -6.85
CA GLU A 18 1.83 0.13 -6.13
C GLU A 18 0.68 0.92 -6.72
N ARG A 19 0.66 1.05 -8.07
CA ARG A 19 -0.46 1.68 -8.78
C ARG A 19 -1.78 0.98 -8.48
N TYR A 20 -1.79 -0.35 -8.57
CA TYR A 20 -2.99 -1.15 -8.31
C TYR A 20 -3.51 -0.98 -6.87
N LEU A 21 -2.61 -1.01 -5.88
CA LEU A 21 -2.97 -0.75 -4.48
C LEU A 21 -3.57 0.65 -4.30
N CYS A 22 -2.99 1.68 -4.93
CA CYS A 22 -3.51 3.04 -4.87
C CYS A 22 -4.92 3.14 -5.48
N GLU A 23 -5.17 2.47 -6.59
CA GLU A 23 -6.49 2.42 -7.25
C GLU A 23 -7.52 1.73 -6.34
N LEU A 24 -7.19 0.57 -5.77
CA LEU A 24 -8.04 -0.13 -4.81
C LEU A 24 -8.35 0.72 -3.57
N THR A 25 -7.32 1.36 -3.00
CA THR A 25 -7.47 2.22 -1.80
C THR A 25 -8.47 3.34 -2.06
N LYS A 26 -8.34 4.03 -3.20
CA LYS A 26 -9.26 5.12 -3.59
C LYS A 26 -10.67 4.61 -3.83
N ALA A 27 -10.81 3.47 -4.49
CA ALA A 27 -12.11 2.84 -4.74
C ALA A 27 -12.82 2.45 -3.44
N ALA A 28 -12.05 2.04 -2.42
CA ALA A 28 -12.52 1.76 -1.07
C ALA A 28 -12.73 3.01 -0.19
N GLY A 29 -12.63 4.22 -0.75
CA GLY A 29 -12.84 5.48 -0.04
C GLY A 29 -11.64 5.97 0.78
N GLY A 30 -10.51 5.28 0.74
CA GLY A 30 -9.28 5.65 1.44
C GLY A 30 -8.38 6.61 0.65
N LEU A 31 -7.31 7.09 1.30
CA LEU A 31 -6.31 7.99 0.76
C LEU A 31 -4.92 7.33 0.80
N PRO A 32 -4.32 7.00 -0.37
CA PRO A 32 -2.97 6.42 -0.44
C PRO A 32 -1.89 7.50 -0.56
N LEU A 33 -1.30 7.91 0.56
CA LEU A 33 -0.19 8.86 0.61
C LEU A 33 1.14 8.19 0.32
N LYS A 34 2.02 8.86 -0.41
CA LYS A 34 3.43 8.46 -0.52
C LYS A 34 4.19 8.99 0.70
N TYR A 35 4.87 8.12 1.42
CA TYR A 35 5.75 8.54 2.51
C TYR A 35 7.12 8.90 1.94
N TYR A 36 7.65 10.04 2.38
CA TYR A 36 8.99 10.49 2.06
C TYR A 36 9.52 11.33 3.21
N ASN A 37 10.76 11.06 3.62
CA ASN A 37 11.45 11.83 4.64
C ASN A 37 12.88 12.11 4.15
N PRO A 38 13.29 13.37 4.00
CA PRO A 38 14.64 13.70 3.52
C PRO A 38 15.74 13.32 4.52
N ASN A 39 15.39 13.15 5.80
CA ASN A 39 16.33 12.89 6.90
C ASN A 39 16.30 11.44 7.39
N ALA A 40 15.47 10.57 6.81
CA ALA A 40 15.37 9.17 7.21
C ALA A 40 14.94 8.27 6.06
N THR A 41 15.64 7.15 5.89
CA THR A 41 15.41 6.18 4.80
C THR A 41 14.94 4.82 5.34
N GLY A 42 14.43 3.99 4.43
CA GLY A 42 13.99 2.61 4.73
C GLY A 42 12.63 2.49 5.41
N TYR A 43 11.87 3.58 5.52
CA TYR A 43 10.47 3.51 5.93
C TYR A 43 9.58 3.01 4.78
N PRO A 44 8.43 2.40 5.09
CA PRO A 44 7.49 1.91 4.08
C PRO A 44 7.04 2.98 3.08
N ASP A 45 6.84 2.60 1.83
CA ASP A 45 6.57 3.52 0.71
C ASP A 45 5.25 4.30 0.82
N ARG A 46 4.21 3.67 1.39
CA ARG A 46 2.84 4.18 1.40
C ARG A 46 2.24 4.21 2.80
N ILE A 47 1.42 5.23 3.03
CA ILE A 47 0.48 5.30 4.15
C ILE A 47 -0.93 5.34 3.58
N LEU A 48 -1.75 4.35 3.92
CA LEU A 48 -3.15 4.29 3.55
C LEU A 48 -3.98 4.80 4.72
N LEU A 49 -4.78 5.84 4.50
CA LEU A 49 -5.70 6.39 5.48
C LEU A 49 -7.14 6.03 5.11
N PHE A 50 -7.95 5.61 6.08
CA PHE A 50 -9.36 5.31 5.87
C PHE A 50 -10.27 6.12 6.81
N PRO A 51 -11.55 6.31 6.46
CA PRO A 51 -12.44 7.19 7.23
C PRO A 51 -12.81 6.70 8.64
N ASP A 52 -12.56 5.43 8.96
CA ASP A 52 -12.68 4.88 10.32
C ASP A 52 -11.42 5.16 11.18
N GLY A 53 -10.54 6.05 10.73
CA GLY A 53 -9.31 6.42 11.42
C GLY A 53 -8.17 5.41 11.24
N ALA A 54 -8.36 4.37 10.42
CA ALA A 54 -7.31 3.39 10.19
C ALA A 54 -6.13 3.99 9.40
N VAL A 55 -4.92 3.75 9.91
CA VAL A 55 -3.64 4.14 9.30
C VAL A 55 -2.82 2.88 9.05
N ILE A 56 -2.50 2.62 7.79
CA ILE A 56 -1.79 1.40 7.38
C ILE A 56 -0.53 1.80 6.62
N TRP A 57 0.61 1.32 7.09
CA TRP A 57 1.88 1.41 6.36
C TRP A 57 2.02 0.26 5.39
N VAL A 58 2.49 0.53 4.18
CA VAL A 58 2.72 -0.50 3.17
C VAL A 58 4.09 -0.33 2.52
N GLU A 59 4.91 -1.35 2.66
CA GLU A 59 6.17 -1.53 1.95
C GLU A 59 5.88 -2.29 0.65
N MET A 60 6.24 -1.71 -0.49
CA MET A 60 6.00 -2.28 -1.82
C MET A 60 7.22 -3.08 -2.25
N LYS A 61 7.00 -4.31 -2.72
CA LYS A 61 8.06 -5.13 -3.32
C LYS A 61 7.64 -5.63 -4.70
N THR A 62 8.60 -5.86 -5.58
CA THR A 62 8.38 -6.76 -6.72
C THR A 62 8.09 -8.17 -6.22
N ALA A 63 7.27 -8.94 -6.93
CA ALA A 63 6.89 -10.29 -6.53
C ALA A 63 8.10 -11.17 -6.15
N GLY A 64 8.02 -11.81 -4.97
CA GLY A 64 9.07 -12.68 -4.44
C GLY A 64 10.30 -11.96 -3.87
N GLN A 65 10.34 -10.62 -3.88
CA GLN A 65 11.44 -9.86 -3.27
C GLN A 65 11.16 -9.57 -1.80
N LEU A 66 12.22 -9.56 -0.99
CA LEU A 66 12.16 -9.26 0.43
C LEU A 66 12.58 -7.81 0.71
N PRO A 67 12.14 -7.22 1.84
CA PRO A 67 12.67 -5.95 2.31
C PRO A 67 14.19 -6.03 2.57
N THR A 68 14.88 -4.91 2.38
CA THR A 68 16.28 -4.78 2.81
C THR A 68 16.40 -4.84 4.33
N SER A 69 17.60 -5.08 4.88
CA SER A 69 17.82 -5.13 6.33
C SER A 69 17.36 -3.85 7.04
N LEU A 70 17.61 -2.68 6.45
CA LEU A 70 17.15 -1.40 7.01
C LEU A 70 15.63 -1.30 7.02
N GLN A 71 14.96 -1.70 5.93
CA GLN A 71 13.49 -1.72 5.87
C GLN A 71 12.89 -2.70 6.87
N ALA A 72 13.48 -3.90 6.99
CA ALA A 72 13.05 -4.89 7.97
C ALA A 72 13.15 -4.34 9.41
N GLU A 73 14.22 -3.61 9.73
CA GLU A 73 14.35 -2.96 11.04
C GLU A 73 13.30 -1.87 11.25
N ARG A 74 13.03 -1.01 10.25
CA ARG A 74 12.00 0.04 10.35
C ARG A 74 10.60 -0.56 10.50
N ILE A 75 10.29 -1.59 9.73
CA ILE A 75 9.02 -2.33 9.83
C ILE A 75 8.88 -2.95 11.22
N ARG A 76 9.96 -3.57 11.74
CA ARG A 76 9.98 -4.12 13.10
C ARG A 76 9.64 -3.05 14.14
N ARG A 77 10.37 -1.92 14.15
CA ARG A 77 10.14 -0.82 15.09
C ARG A 77 8.71 -0.24 14.98
N LEU A 78 8.21 -0.06 13.75
CA LEU A 78 6.83 0.41 13.54
C LEU A 78 5.80 -0.55 14.15
N ARG A 79 5.98 -1.86 13.98
CA ARG A 79 5.05 -2.87 14.52
C ARG A 79 5.20 -3.06 16.03
N GLU A 80 6.42 -3.32 16.49
CA GLU A 80 6.71 -3.73 17.87
C GLU A 80 6.75 -2.54 18.83
N ASP A 81 7.44 -1.46 18.46
CA ASP A 81 7.68 -0.34 19.38
C ASP A 81 6.56 0.71 19.31
N MET A 82 5.90 0.85 18.16
CA MET A 82 4.92 1.93 17.89
C MET A 82 3.48 1.42 17.67
N GLY A 83 3.26 0.10 17.70
CA GLY A 83 1.94 -0.51 17.55
C GLY A 83 1.27 -0.26 16.19
N GLN A 84 2.04 0.07 15.14
CA GLN A 84 1.50 0.39 13.83
C GLN A 84 1.17 -0.86 13.02
N THR A 85 0.12 -0.77 12.20
CA THR A 85 -0.16 -1.80 11.20
C THR A 85 0.71 -1.57 9.97
N VAL A 86 1.55 -2.56 9.65
CA VAL A 86 2.46 -2.52 8.50
C VAL A 86 2.28 -3.77 7.65
N TYR A 87 2.13 -3.64 6.35
CA TYR A 87 2.11 -4.76 5.39
C TYR A 87 3.27 -4.68 4.41
N ILE A 88 3.71 -5.85 3.94
CA ILE A 88 4.57 -5.97 2.76
C ILE A 88 3.66 -6.41 1.63
N CYS A 89 3.65 -5.66 0.53
CA CYS A 89 2.81 -5.91 -0.64
C CYS A 89 3.66 -6.26 -1.86
N ASP A 90 3.63 -7.54 -2.24
CA ASP A 90 4.41 -8.13 -3.33
C ASP A 90 3.52 -8.75 -4.42
N SER A 91 2.20 -8.63 -4.30
CA SER A 91 1.24 -9.28 -5.18
C SER A 91 -0.11 -8.58 -5.16
N ARG A 92 -0.89 -8.74 -6.25
CA ARG A 92 -2.26 -8.20 -6.33
C ARG A 92 -3.17 -8.80 -5.26
N ARG A 93 -3.07 -10.11 -5.03
CA ARG A 93 -3.81 -10.78 -3.96
C ARG A 93 -3.53 -10.16 -2.59
N LYS A 94 -2.27 -9.83 -2.30
CA LYS A 94 -1.93 -9.14 -1.04
C LYS A 94 -2.52 -7.73 -0.99
N ALA A 95 -2.46 -6.97 -2.09
CA ALA A 95 -3.11 -5.66 -2.18
C ALA A 95 -4.63 -5.77 -1.92
N GLU A 96 -5.30 -6.74 -2.52
CA GLU A 96 -6.72 -6.99 -2.30
C GLU A 96 -7.03 -7.37 -0.84
N GLN A 97 -6.17 -8.16 -0.19
CA GLN A 97 -6.29 -8.52 1.23
C GLN A 97 -6.15 -7.31 2.15
N ILE A 98 -5.19 -6.42 1.86
CA ILE A 98 -4.98 -5.19 2.65
C ILE A 98 -6.24 -4.31 2.63
N ILE A 99 -6.91 -4.23 1.48
CA ILE A 99 -8.08 -3.34 1.28
C ILE A 99 -9.40 -4.02 1.63
N ASP A 100 -9.42 -5.33 1.85
CA ASP A 100 -10.64 -6.15 1.88
C ASP A 100 -11.71 -5.62 2.85
N ARG A 101 -11.27 -5.20 4.03
CA ARG A 101 -12.12 -4.60 5.08
C ARG A 101 -12.95 -3.40 4.58
N TRP A 102 -12.45 -2.62 3.62
CA TRP A 102 -13.09 -1.38 3.15
C TRP A 102 -13.79 -1.50 1.80
N LYS A 103 -13.83 -2.71 1.19
CA LYS A 103 -14.50 -2.92 -0.10
C LYS A 103 -16.03 -2.87 -0.02
N ASN A 104 -16.61 -3.02 1.16
CA ASN A 104 -18.07 -3.07 1.33
C ASN A 104 -18.65 -1.66 1.55
N PRO A 105 -19.61 -1.19 0.73
CA PRO A 105 -20.24 0.13 0.88
C PRO A 105 -21.02 0.33 2.19
N ARG A 106 -21.27 -0.74 2.97
CA ARG A 106 -21.85 -0.63 4.33
C ARG A 106 -20.83 -0.30 5.41
N HIS A 107 -19.53 -0.26 5.09
CA HIS A 107 -18.52 0.20 6.03
C HIS A 107 -18.71 1.70 6.25
N PRO A 108 -18.69 2.22 7.49
CA PRO A 108 -18.98 3.63 7.80
C PRO A 108 -18.10 4.66 7.07
N GLY A 109 -17.03 4.23 6.39
CA GLY A 109 -16.19 5.06 5.51
C GLY A 109 -16.41 4.91 4.00
N GLY A 110 -17.25 3.97 3.55
CA GLY A 110 -17.60 3.84 2.15
C GLY A 110 -18.46 5.03 1.74
N ARG A 111 -17.91 5.99 0.99
CA ARG A 111 -18.72 7.05 0.37
C ARG A 111 -19.70 6.38 -0.61
N GLY A 112 -20.91 6.08 -0.13
CA GLY A 112 -22.06 5.92 -1.01
C GLY A 112 -22.12 7.18 -1.86
N LYS A 113 -22.14 7.02 -3.19
CA LYS A 113 -22.41 8.14 -4.09
C LYS A 113 -23.72 8.77 -3.62
N LYS A 114 -23.67 9.97 -3.03
CA LYS A 114 -24.88 10.79 -2.88
C LYS A 114 -25.39 11.00 -4.31
N GLY A 115 -26.59 10.49 -4.59
CA GLY A 115 -27.30 10.80 -5.80
C GLY A 115 -27.35 12.32 -5.94
N GLY A 116 -27.02 12.81 -7.14
CA GLY A 116 -27.30 14.19 -7.49
C GLY A 116 -28.80 14.34 -7.59
N GLU A 117 -29.39 15.10 -6.68
CA GLU A 117 -30.60 15.85 -6.95
C GLU A 117 -30.18 17.11 -7.71
N SER A 118 -30.49 17.17 -9.01
CA SER A 118 -31.18 18.27 -9.71
C SER A 118 -31.61 17.75 -11.07
#